data_AF-A0A4T0I1H1-F1
#
_entry.id   AF-A0A4T0I1H1-F1
#
_cell.length_a   1.000
_cell.length_b   1.000
_cell.length_c   1.000
_cell.angle_alpha   90.00
_cell.angle_beta   90.00
_cell.angle_gamma   90.00
#
_symmetry.space_group_name_H-M   'P 1'
#
loop_
_entity.id
_entity.type
_entity.pdbx_description
1 polymer ?
#
loop_
_entity_poly.entity_id
_entity_poly.type
_entity_poly.pdbx_seq_one_letter_code
_entity_poly.pdbx_strand_id
1 'polypeptide(L)'
;MSTAQSTQINRHHLLALFRALQRSATRFSSYNFRHYFLRRNRVAFREFLGIHPVGTPTHGQAADQASVNSFYSHQRDQLGVISRAATVNRMFEGERLVVERPRIITGGGGAGMEASAGGAGQPVNPKDSDN
;
A
#
# COMPACT_ATOMS: atom_id res chain seq x y z
N MET A 1 -16.06 14.62 43.06
CA MET A 1 -16.33 14.21 41.66
C MET A 1 -14.98 14.13 40.94
N SER A 2 -14.45 12.92 40.75
CA SER A 2 -13.13 12.70 40.16
C SER A 2 -13.20 12.91 38.65
N THR A 3 -12.62 13.99 38.15
CA THR A 3 -12.47 14.22 36.71
C THR A 3 -11.44 13.24 36.18
N ALA A 4 -11.90 12.17 35.53
CA ALA A 4 -11.03 11.28 34.78
C ALA A 4 -10.20 12.14 33.79
N GLN A 5 -8.88 12.14 33.95
CA GLN A 5 -8.00 12.86 33.03
C GLN A 5 -8.25 12.33 31.62
N SER A 6 -8.81 13.18 30.76
CA SER A 6 -8.97 12.87 29.34
C SER A 6 -7.59 12.59 28.77
N THR A 7 -7.31 11.33 28.43
CA THR A 7 -6.00 10.93 27.92
C THR A 7 -5.75 11.67 26.61
N GLN A 8 -4.83 12.62 26.62
CA GLN A 8 -4.48 13.37 25.42
C GLN A 8 -3.91 12.42 24.37
N ILE A 9 -4.59 12.32 23.23
CA ILE A 9 -4.15 11.47 22.13
C ILE A 9 -2.96 12.13 21.43
N ASN A 10 -1.83 11.43 21.42
CA ASN A 10 -0.58 11.90 20.81
C ASN A 10 -0.25 11.11 19.54
N ARG A 11 0.83 11.51 18.86
CA ARG A 11 1.34 10.86 17.65
C ARG A 11 1.64 9.37 17.85
N HIS A 12 2.14 8.96 19.01
CA HIS A 12 2.45 7.55 19.29
C HIS A 12 1.19 6.70 19.30
N HIS A 13 0.10 7.18 19.89
CA HIS A 13 -1.20 6.49 19.87
C HIS A 13 -1.72 6.30 18.44
N LEU A 14 -1.62 7.33 17.59
CA LEU A 14 -2.01 7.25 16.18
C LEU A 14 -1.17 6.21 15.40
N LEU A 15 0.15 6.20 15.61
CA LEU A 15 1.04 5.23 14.95
C LEU A 15 0.79 3.79 15.42
N ALA A 16 0.53 3.60 16.71
CA ALA A 16 0.17 2.30 17.28
C ALA A 16 -1.16 1.80 16.69
N LEU A 17 -2.16 2.69 16.61
CA LEU A 17 -3.46 2.38 16.01
C LEU A 17 -3.33 2.05 14.52
N PHE A 18 -2.58 2.83 13.76
CA PHE A 18 -2.31 2.57 12.35
C PHE A 18 -1.68 1.19 12.15
N ARG A 19 -0.66 0.84 12.94
CA ARG A 19 -0.04 -0.49 12.90
C ARG A 19 -1.01 -1.59 13.25
N ALA A 20 -1.88 -1.39 14.24
CA ALA A 20 -2.92 -2.36 14.60
C ALA A 20 -3.92 -2.58 13.45
N LEU A 21 -4.38 -1.50 12.80
CA LEU A 21 -5.26 -1.56 11.63
C LEU A 21 -4.61 -2.30 10.45
N GLN A 22 -3.34 -2.01 10.16
CA GLN A 22 -2.60 -2.70 9.09
C GLN A 22 -2.45 -4.20 9.40
N ARG A 23 -2.09 -4.56 10.65
CA ARG A 23 -2.01 -5.97 11.07
C ARG A 23 -3.35 -6.69 11.02
N SER A 24 -4.45 -6.03 11.35
CA SER A 24 -5.79 -6.63 11.21
C SER A 24 -6.17 -6.80 9.74
N ALA A 25 -5.82 -5.83 8.88
CA ALA A 25 -6.07 -5.92 7.44
C ALA A 25 -5.25 -7.04 6.76
N THR A 26 -4.04 -7.35 7.20
CA THR A 26 -3.25 -8.47 6.64
C THR A 26 -3.81 -9.84 6.99
N ARG A 27 -4.71 -9.95 7.97
CA ARG A 27 -5.31 -11.22 8.42
C ARG A 27 -6.48 -11.69 7.54
N PHE A 28 -6.99 -10.85 6.64
CA PHE A 28 -7.96 -11.30 5.64
C PHE A 28 -7.32 -12.32 4.69
N SER A 29 -7.99 -13.45 4.46
CA SER A 29 -7.59 -14.42 3.46
C SER A 29 -7.93 -13.93 2.06
N SER A 30 -9.07 -13.24 1.90
CA SER A 30 -9.48 -12.64 0.64
C SER A 30 -8.53 -11.52 0.20
N TYR A 31 -7.99 -11.65 -1.03
CA TYR A 31 -7.16 -10.61 -1.65
C TYR A 31 -7.83 -9.24 -1.66
N ASN A 32 -9.09 -9.17 -2.10
CA ASN A 32 -9.83 -7.93 -2.27
C ASN A 32 -9.96 -7.17 -0.95
N PHE A 33 -10.42 -7.84 0.12
CA PHE A 33 -10.57 -7.21 1.43
C PHE A 33 -9.23 -6.81 2.02
N ARG A 34 -8.22 -7.68 1.96
CA ARG A 34 -6.87 -7.38 2.44
C ARG A 34 -6.34 -6.11 1.78
N HIS A 35 -6.33 -6.05 0.45
CA HIS A 35 -5.78 -4.90 -0.28
C HIS A 35 -6.63 -3.64 -0.13
N TYR A 36 -7.97 -3.78 -0.13
CA TYR A 36 -8.88 -2.67 0.11
C TYR A 36 -8.61 -2.01 1.47
N PHE A 37 -8.56 -2.78 2.56
CA PHE A 37 -8.35 -2.21 3.89
C PHE A 37 -6.93 -1.66 4.08
N LEU A 38 -5.89 -2.32 3.54
CA LEU A 38 -4.52 -1.79 3.57
C LEU A 38 -4.44 -0.41 2.90
N ARG A 39 -5.04 -0.28 1.70
CA ARG A 39 -5.10 0.97 0.96
C ARG A 39 -5.97 2.01 1.67
N ARG A 40 -7.20 1.66 2.05
CA ARG A 40 -8.16 2.59 2.68
C ARG A 40 -7.60 3.18 3.97
N ASN A 41 -7.01 2.35 4.82
CA ASN A 41 -6.38 2.80 6.07
C ASN A 41 -5.20 3.74 5.79
N ARG A 42 -4.35 3.44 4.80
CA ARG A 42 -3.26 4.34 4.39
C ARG A 42 -3.77 5.68 3.89
N VAL A 43 -4.80 5.67 3.03
CA VAL A 43 -5.38 6.89 2.45
C VAL A 43 -5.99 7.75 3.55
N ALA A 44 -6.82 7.16 4.42
CA ALA A 44 -7.48 7.90 5.51
C ALA A 44 -6.47 8.58 6.46
N PHE A 45 -5.41 7.86 6.87
CA PHE A 45 -4.38 8.46 7.74
C PHE A 45 -3.56 9.54 7.01
N ARG A 46 -3.27 9.35 5.73
CA ARG A 46 -2.56 10.34 4.92
C ARG A 46 -3.36 11.62 4.74
N GLU A 47 -4.63 11.48 4.40
CA GLU A 47 -5.58 12.59 4.27
C GLU A 47 -5.72 13.37 5.58
N PHE A 48 -5.91 12.65 6.70
CA PHE A 48 -5.97 13.27 8.02
C PHE A 48 -4.70 14.04 8.39
N LEU A 49 -3.53 13.53 7.97
CA LEU A 49 -2.23 14.18 8.17
C LEU A 49 -1.89 15.24 7.12
N GLY A 50 -2.72 15.45 6.09
CA GLY A 50 -2.44 16.38 4.98
C GLY A 50 -1.31 15.93 4.03
N ILE A 51 -0.99 14.63 4.02
CA ILE A 51 0.08 14.04 3.21
C ILE A 51 -0.49 13.48 1.92
N HIS A 52 -0.40 14.23 0.82
CA HIS A 52 -0.87 13.77 -0.49
C HIS A 52 0.29 13.17 -1.31
N PRO A 53 0.03 12.16 -2.16
CA PRO A 53 1.08 11.53 -3.00
C PRO A 53 1.60 12.45 -4.11
N VAL A 54 0.84 13.49 -4.48
CA VAL A 54 1.18 14.48 -5.50
C VAL A 54 0.81 15.85 -4.93
N GLY A 55 1.71 16.83 -5.06
CA GLY A 55 1.51 18.20 -4.60
C GLY A 55 2.21 18.55 -3.27
N THR A 56 2.06 19.81 -2.87
CA THR A 56 2.64 20.35 -1.63
C THR A 56 1.91 19.79 -0.40
N PRO A 57 2.61 19.34 0.65
CA PRO A 57 1.98 18.90 1.89
C PRO A 57 1.17 20.06 2.50
N THR A 58 -0.10 19.79 2.80
CA THR A 58 -1.03 20.76 3.38
C THR A 58 -1.10 20.59 4.90
N HIS A 59 -1.58 21.61 5.61
CA HIS A 59 -1.94 21.46 7.01
C HIS A 59 -3.15 20.54 7.13
N GLY A 60 -2.90 19.28 7.49
CA GLY A 60 -3.97 18.30 7.73
C GLY A 60 -4.81 18.63 8.97
N GLN A 61 -5.88 17.88 9.17
CA GLN A 61 -6.77 18.07 10.32
C GLN A 61 -6.08 17.79 11.66
N ALA A 62 -4.95 17.08 11.67
CA ALA A 62 -4.17 16.72 12.86
C ALA A 62 -3.61 17.89 13.70
N ALA A 63 -3.79 19.14 13.28
CA ALA A 63 -3.41 20.33 14.06
C ALA A 63 -4.34 20.59 15.24
N ASP A 64 -5.62 20.20 15.15
CA ASP A 64 -6.61 20.36 16.21
C ASP A 64 -6.72 19.10 17.08
N GLN A 65 -6.67 19.26 18.41
CA GLN A 65 -6.76 18.12 19.33
C GLN A 65 -8.16 17.47 19.32
N ALA A 66 -9.23 18.26 19.09
CA ALA A 66 -10.58 17.70 19.03
C ALA A 66 -10.76 16.79 17.81
N SER A 67 -10.24 17.20 16.64
CA SER A 67 -10.21 16.38 15.43
C SER A 67 -9.38 15.10 15.61
N VAL A 68 -8.24 15.17 16.32
CA VAL A 68 -7.41 13.99 16.62
C VAL A 68 -8.17 12.99 17.49
N ASN A 69 -8.88 13.48 18.51
CA ASN A 69 -9.65 12.62 19.40
C ASN A 69 -10.82 11.96 18.66
N SER A 70 -11.57 12.70 17.83
CA SER A 70 -12.69 12.15 17.07
C SER A 70 -12.22 11.14 16.03
N PHE A 71 -11.14 11.45 15.29
CA PHE A 71 -10.52 10.53 14.34
C PHE A 71 -10.02 9.26 15.02
N TYR A 72 -9.32 9.39 16.14
CA TYR A 72 -8.80 8.25 16.91
C TYR A 72 -9.92 7.33 17.39
N SER A 73 -10.98 7.88 17.98
CA SER A 73 -12.15 7.11 18.42
C SER A 73 -12.80 6.36 17.25
N HIS A 74 -13.08 7.04 16.14
CA HIS A 74 -13.65 6.41 14.95
C HIS A 74 -12.76 5.27 14.42
N GLN A 75 -11.44 5.49 14.33
CA GLN A 75 -10.51 4.47 13.84
C GLN A 75 -10.36 3.27 14.79
N ARG A 76 -10.56 3.47 16.10
CA ARG A 76 -10.62 2.36 17.07
C ARG A 76 -11.85 1.49 16.86
N ASP A 77 -13.00 2.09 16.56
CA ASP A 77 -14.21 1.32 16.23
C ASP A 77 -14.01 0.52 14.94
N GLN A 78 -13.40 1.15 13.92
CA GLN A 78 -13.02 0.47 12.68
C GLN A 78 -12.06 -0.69 12.91
N LEU A 79 -11.08 -0.56 13.82
CA LEU A 79 -10.19 -1.66 14.19
C LEU A 79 -10.99 -2.87 14.71
N GLY A 80 -12.01 -2.64 15.52
CA GLY A 80 -12.91 -3.68 16.01
C GLY A 80 -13.66 -4.38 14.87
N VAL A 81 -14.23 -3.61 13.95
CA VAL A 81 -14.93 -4.13 12.75
C VAL A 81 -14.00 -4.97 11.89
N ILE A 82 -12.83 -4.43 11.54
CA ILE A 82 -11.84 -5.10 10.68
C ILE A 82 -11.34 -6.39 11.32
N SER A 83 -11.07 -6.40 12.63
CA SER A 83 -10.61 -7.59 13.35
C SER A 83 -11.64 -8.72 13.33
N ARG A 84 -12.92 -8.41 13.60
CA ARG A 84 -14.02 -9.38 13.54
C ARG A 84 -14.23 -9.89 12.11
N ALA A 85 -14.29 -8.98 11.13
CA ALA A 85 -14.49 -9.33 9.73
C ALA A 85 -13.35 -10.20 9.19
N ALA A 86 -12.09 -9.92 9.55
CA ALA A 86 -10.95 -10.76 9.16
C ALA A 86 -11.05 -12.17 9.77
N THR A 87 -11.57 -12.27 11.00
CA THR A 87 -11.75 -13.55 11.68
C THR A 87 -12.82 -14.40 10.99
N VAL A 88 -13.98 -13.82 10.70
CA VAL A 88 -15.08 -14.49 9.96
C VAL A 88 -14.64 -14.85 8.54
N ASN A 89 -13.93 -13.95 7.85
CA ASN A 89 -13.44 -14.22 6.50
C ASN A 89 -12.49 -15.43 6.44
N ARG A 90 -11.71 -15.69 7.50
CA ARG A 90 -10.87 -16.89 7.59
C ARG A 90 -11.67 -18.16 7.88
N MET A 91 -12.76 -18.08 8.65
CA MET A 91 -13.61 -19.24 8.93
C MET A 91 -14.33 -19.75 7.68
N PHE A 92 -14.65 -18.85 6.75
CA PHE A 92 -15.34 -19.14 5.51
C PHE A 92 -14.48 -18.81 4.29
N GLU A 93 -13.17 -19.12 4.36
CA GLU A 93 -12.28 -18.88 3.24
C GLU A 93 -12.52 -19.89 2.11
N GLY A 94 -12.52 -19.40 0.87
CA GLY A 94 -12.63 -20.22 -0.34
C GLY A 94 -11.28 -20.37 -1.05
N GLU A 95 -11.32 -20.92 -2.27
CA GLU A 95 -10.12 -20.98 -3.11
C GLU A 95 -9.56 -19.58 -3.42
N ARG A 96 -8.23 -19.50 -3.44
CA ARG A 96 -7.52 -18.26 -3.78
C ARG A 96 -7.76 -17.85 -5.23
N LEU A 97 -7.87 -16.54 -5.47
CA LEU A 97 -8.06 -15.98 -6.81
C LEU A 97 -6.84 -16.25 -7.70
N VAL A 98 -7.04 -16.22 -9.03
CA VAL A 98 -5.96 -16.40 -10.03
C VAL A 98 -4.83 -15.40 -9.81
N VAL A 99 -5.16 -14.16 -9.44
CA VAL A 99 -4.19 -13.08 -9.17
C VAL A 99 -3.32 -13.32 -7.93
N GLU A 100 -3.69 -14.26 -7.07
CA GLU A 100 -2.93 -14.61 -5.86
C GLU A 100 -1.90 -15.72 -6.10
N ARG A 101 -1.96 -16.39 -7.25
CA ARG A 101 -0.98 -17.40 -7.67
C ARG A 101 -0.01 -16.74 -8.64
N PRO A 102 1.18 -16.28 -8.20
CA PRO A 102 2.17 -15.75 -9.12
C PRO A 102 2.60 -16.89 -10.06
N ARG A 103 2.11 -16.88 -11.31
CA ARG A 103 2.71 -17.69 -12.36
C ARG A 103 4.03 -17.00 -12.69
N ILE A 104 5.12 -17.54 -12.16
CA ILE A 104 6.45 -17.11 -12.61
C ILE A 104 6.52 -17.50 -14.08
N ILE A 105 6.55 -16.50 -14.97
CA ILE A 105 6.73 -16.70 -16.40
C ILE A 105 8.21 -17.05 -16.60
N THR A 106 8.61 -18.28 -16.23
CA THR A 106 9.98 -18.78 -16.42
C THR A 106 10.21 -19.30 -17.85
N GLY A 107 9.24 -19.16 -18.76
CA GLY A 107 9.25 -19.82 -20.08
C GLY A 107 9.17 -18.89 -21.30
N GLY A 108 9.39 -17.58 -21.16
CA GLY A 108 9.27 -16.61 -22.25
C GLY A 108 10.58 -16.29 -22.99
N GLY A 109 11.64 -17.09 -22.82
CA GLY A 109 13.00 -16.77 -23.29
C GLY A 109 13.44 -17.44 -24.60
N GLY A 110 12.55 -18.13 -25.32
CA GLY A 110 12.94 -18.92 -26.50
C GLY A 110 13.03 -18.15 -27.82
N ALA A 111 12.24 -17.08 -28.00
CA ALA A 111 12.05 -16.44 -29.31
C ALA A 111 12.74 -15.08 -29.50
N GLY A 112 13.41 -14.55 -28.47
CA GLY A 112 14.02 -13.21 -28.48
C GLY A 112 15.55 -13.18 -28.51
N MET A 113 16.23 -14.32 -28.36
CA MET A 113 17.71 -14.38 -28.32
C MET A 113 18.37 -14.09 -29.68
N GLU A 114 17.62 -14.16 -30.78
CA GLU A 114 18.16 -14.04 -32.13
C GLU A 114 18.22 -12.60 -32.65
N ALA A 115 17.54 -11.66 -31.98
CA ALA A 115 17.56 -10.24 -32.37
C ALA A 115 18.83 -9.48 -31.93
N SER A 116 19.73 -10.12 -31.17
CA SER A 116 20.91 -9.45 -30.58
C SER A 116 22.21 -9.68 -31.34
N ALA A 117 22.23 -10.42 -32.45
CA ALA A 117 23.46 -10.80 -33.17
C ALA A 117 23.55 -10.28 -34.62
N GLY A 118 22.86 -9.17 -34.95
CA GLY A 118 22.75 -8.65 -36.33
C GLY A 118 23.52 -7.37 -36.64
N GLY A 119 24.43 -6.90 -35.79
CA GLY A 119 25.16 -5.64 -35.96
C GLY A 119 26.58 -5.80 -36.51
N ALA A 120 26.75 -6.49 -37.63
CA ALA A 120 28.06 -6.68 -38.26
C ALA A 120 28.27 -5.71 -39.46
N GLY A 121 29.15 -4.73 -39.26
CA GLY A 121 30.09 -4.24 -40.29
C GLY A 121 29.54 -3.32 -41.39
N GLN A 122 29.77 -2.01 -41.26
CA GLN A 122 29.84 -1.11 -42.40
C GLN A 122 31.30 -1.12 -42.93
N PRO A 123 31.58 -1.61 -44.15
CA PRO A 123 32.92 -1.51 -44.71
C PRO A 123 33.20 -0.07 -45.15
N VAL A 124 34.28 0.51 -44.64
CA VAL A 124 34.85 1.76 -45.20
C VAL A 124 35.66 1.40 -46.45
N ASN A 125 35.35 2.07 -47.56
CA ASN A 125 36.05 1.92 -48.84
C ASN A 125 37.33 2.77 -48.82
N PRO A 126 38.55 2.22 -49.00
CA PRO A 126 39.79 2.95 -48.77
C PRO A 126 40.28 3.73 -50.00
N LYS A 127 39.43 4.48 -50.70
CA LYS A 127 39.84 5.19 -51.94
C LYS A 127 39.57 6.69 -52.04
N ASP A 128 39.12 7.34 -50.96
CA ASP A 128 38.82 8.78 -51.00
C ASP A 128 39.82 9.63 -50.19
N SER A 129 41.12 9.49 -50.46
CA SER A 129 42.11 10.43 -49.91
C SER A 129 43.33 10.65 -50.80
N ASP A 130 43.11 10.97 -52.08
CA ASP A 130 44.11 11.62 -52.94
C ASP A 130 43.41 12.49 -54.01
N ASN A 131 43.14 13.76 -53.66
CA ASN A 131 43.31 14.94 -54.53
C ASN A 131 43.13 16.22 -53.71
#